data_AF-X1PK38-F1
#
_entry.id   AF-X1PK38-F1
#
_cell.length_a   1.000
_cell.length_b   1.000
_cell.length_c   1.000
_cell.angle_alpha   90.00
_cell.angle_beta   90.00
_cell.angle_gamma   90.00
#
_symmetry.space_group_name_H-M   'P 1'
#
loop_
_entity.id
_entity.type
_entity.pdbx_description
1 polymer ?
#
loop_
_entity_poly.entity_id
_entity_poly.type
_entity_poly.pdbx_seq_one_letter_code
_entity_poly.pdbx_strand_id
1 'polypeptide(L)'
;YQGEAGVCPICHDRIIRIHKDNETVECGTCGMTGKLSIEDGKIKVHFPEEQINWIRSGASGHAAYEILPSKDYFQKLKPLLKEGREKYRQYLHIERELAKSGGGG
;
A
#
# COMPACT_ATOMS: atom_id res chain seq x y z
N TYR A 1 9.45 -9.37 3.05
CA TYR A 1 8.37 -8.76 3.87
C TYR A 1 8.81 -7.35 4.29
N GLN A 2 8.00 -6.32 4.05
CA GLN A 2 8.24 -4.94 4.53
C GLN A 2 7.04 -4.55 5.39
N GLY A 3 7.12 -4.73 6.70
CA GLY A 3 6.01 -4.48 7.62
C GLY A 3 6.25 -5.08 9.01
N GLU A 4 5.38 -4.74 9.96
CA GLU A 4 5.36 -5.37 11.28
C GLU A 4 4.64 -6.72 11.21
N ALA A 5 5.22 -7.78 11.77
CA ALA A 5 4.64 -9.12 11.71
C ALA A 5 3.19 -9.16 12.24
N GLY A 6 2.29 -9.81 11.49
CA GLY A 6 0.87 -9.86 11.79
C GLY A 6 0.08 -8.62 11.33
N VAL A 7 0.74 -7.58 10.83
CA VAL A 7 0.11 -6.43 10.18
C VAL A 7 0.10 -6.64 8.67
N CYS A 8 -0.93 -6.12 7.99
CA CYS A 8 -1.04 -6.21 6.54
C CYS A 8 0.17 -5.51 5.84
N PRO A 9 1.04 -6.21 5.09
CA PRO A 9 2.18 -5.61 4.39
C PRO A 9 1.83 -4.70 3.19
N ILE A 10 0.54 -4.51 2.88
CA ILE A 10 0.11 -3.66 1.76
C ILE A 10 -0.36 -2.29 2.27
N CYS A 11 -1.34 -2.28 3.16
CA CYS A 11 -1.92 -1.05 3.70
C CYS A 11 -1.42 -0.70 5.12
N HIS A 12 -0.68 -1.61 5.76
CA HIS A 12 -0.15 -1.44 7.12
C HIS A 12 -1.24 -1.30 8.20
N ASP A 13 -2.45 -1.78 7.91
CA ASP A 13 -3.57 -1.80 8.84
C ASP A 13 -3.63 -3.11 9.65
N ARG A 14 -4.23 -3.04 10.84
CA ARG A 14 -4.47 -4.14 11.79
C ARG A 14 -5.91 -4.64 11.78
N ILE A 15 -6.78 -4.05 10.95
CA ILE A 15 -8.15 -4.54 10.77
C ILE A 15 -8.14 -5.85 9.97
N ILE A 16 -8.47 -6.94 10.65
CA ILE A 16 -8.48 -8.28 10.07
C ILE A 16 -9.83 -8.95 10.34
N ARG A 17 -10.45 -9.49 9.29
CA ARG A 17 -11.66 -10.30 9.34
C ARG A 17 -11.28 -11.77 9.34
N ILE A 18 -11.82 -12.54 10.26
CA ILE A 18 -11.67 -14.00 10.29
C ILE A 18 -12.81 -14.64 9.47
N HIS A 19 -12.49 -15.56 8.58
CA HIS A 19 -13.48 -16.31 7.81
C HIS A 19 -14.11 -17.43 8.64
N LYS A 20 -15.20 -18.00 8.13
CA LYS A 20 -15.98 -19.04 8.83
C LYS A 20 -15.21 -20.34 9.07
N ASP A 21 -14.14 -20.57 8.32
CA ASP A 21 -13.26 -21.74 8.49
C ASP A 21 -12.37 -21.62 9.73
N ASN A 22 -12.29 -20.44 10.36
CA ASN A 22 -11.40 -20.11 11.47
C ASN A 22 -9.89 -20.33 11.18
N GLU A 23 -9.52 -20.45 9.91
CA GLU A 23 -8.15 -20.68 9.46
C GLU A 23 -7.67 -19.55 8.55
N THR A 24 -8.57 -18.99 7.74
CA THR A 24 -8.24 -17.92 6.81
C THR A 24 -8.72 -16.57 7.32
N VAL A 25 -7.98 -15.54 6.93
CA VAL A 25 -8.28 -14.16 7.28
C VAL A 25 -8.17 -13.25 6.06
N GLU A 26 -8.86 -12.12 6.14
CA GLU A 26 -8.84 -11.07 5.12
C GLU A 26 -8.57 -9.72 5.78
N CYS A 27 -7.70 -8.90 5.17
CA CYS A 27 -7.52 -7.51 5.59
C CYS A 27 -8.78 -6.71 5.26
N GLY A 28 -9.40 -6.08 6.27
CA GLY A 28 -10.63 -5.31 6.10
C GLY A 28 -10.50 -4.04 5.26
N THR A 29 -9.28 -3.62 4.96
CA THR A 29 -8.98 -2.37 4.25
C THR A 29 -8.65 -2.60 2.78
N CYS A 30 -7.85 -3.62 2.46
CA CYS A 30 -7.40 -3.88 1.09
C CYS A 30 -7.82 -5.26 0.53
N GLY A 31 -8.51 -6.09 1.32
CA GLY A 31 -8.99 -7.40 0.89
C GLY A 31 -7.92 -8.49 0.74
N MET A 32 -6.71 -8.27 1.25
CA MET A 32 -5.63 -9.29 1.16
C MET A 32 -5.93 -10.48 2.05
N THR A 33 -5.76 -11.70 1.53
CA THR A 33 -5.99 -12.92 2.31
C THR A 33 -4.70 -13.46 2.94
N GLY A 34 -4.85 -14.08 4.10
CA GLY A 34 -3.77 -14.70 4.86
C GLY A 34 -4.25 -15.90 5.66
N LYS A 35 -3.33 -16.54 6.37
CA LYS A 35 -3.61 -17.65 7.30
C LYS A 35 -3.43 -17.20 8.74
N LEU A 36 -4.35 -17.63 9.59
CA LEU A 36 -4.30 -17.41 11.03
C LEU A 36 -3.66 -18.63 11.71
N SER A 37 -2.72 -18.37 12.62
CA SER A 37 -2.16 -19.36 13.53
C SER A 37 -2.23 -18.83 14.96
N ILE A 38 -2.24 -19.75 15.93
CA ILE A 38 -2.05 -19.44 17.33
C ILE A 38 -0.73 -20.05 17.76
N GLU A 39 0.23 -19.20 18.11
CA GLU A 39 1.56 -19.59 18.55
C GLU A 39 1.80 -18.96 19.93
N ASP A 40 2.14 -19.78 20.93
CA ASP A 40 2.35 -19.35 22.32
C ASP A 40 1.15 -18.57 22.91
N GLY A 41 -0.08 -18.97 22.55
CA GLY A 41 -1.31 -18.29 22.98
C GLY A 41 -1.55 -16.92 22.34
N LYS A 42 -0.74 -16.53 21.35
CA LYS A 42 -0.87 -15.28 20.60
C LYS A 42 -1.32 -15.56 19.18
N ILE A 43 -2.20 -14.68 18.66
CA ILE A 43 -2.62 -14.72 17.27
C ILE A 43 -1.46 -14.25 16.40
N LYS A 44 -1.13 -15.03 15.38
CA LYS A 44 -0.27 -14.62 14.27
C LYS A 44 -1.02 -14.73 12.97
N VAL A 45 -0.74 -13.79 12.08
CA VAL A 45 -1.28 -13.79 10.72
C VAL A 45 -0.13 -13.83 9.75
N HIS A 46 -0.14 -14.85 8.89
CA HIS A 46 0.83 -15.02 7.83
C HIS A 46 0.20 -14.69 6.49
N PHE A 47 0.75 -13.69 5.80
CA PHE A 47 0.34 -13.29 4.46
C PHE A 47 1.28 -13.94 3.44
N PRO A 48 0.77 -14.81 2.54
CA PRO A 48 1.60 -15.51 1.58
C PRO A 48 2.18 -14.54 0.53
N GLU A 49 3.41 -14.78 0.11
CA GLU A 49 4.12 -13.92 -0.84
C GLU A 49 3.43 -13.86 -2.21
N GLU A 50 2.76 -14.94 -2.62
CA GLU A 50 1.93 -14.97 -3.83
C GLU A 50 0.80 -13.93 -3.79
N GLN A 51 0.08 -13.80 -2.67
CA GLN A 51 -0.95 -12.77 -2.49
C GLN A 51 -0.34 -11.37 -2.52
N ILE A 52 0.81 -11.18 -1.88
CA ILE A 52 1.50 -9.87 -1.89
C ILE A 52 1.86 -9.48 -3.32
N ASN A 53 2.40 -10.41 -4.10
CA ASN A 53 2.78 -10.17 -5.50
C ASN A 53 1.55 -9.93 -6.38
N TRP A 54 0.46 -10.68 -6.17
CA TRP A 54 -0.81 -10.48 -6.87
C TRP A 54 -1.41 -9.09 -6.61
N ILE A 55 -1.35 -8.61 -5.36
CA ILE A 55 -1.85 -7.26 -5.05
C ILE A 55 -0.97 -6.19 -5.67
N ARG A 56 0.36 -6.34 -5.56
CA ARG A 56 1.34 -5.39 -6.12
C ARG A 56 1.36 -5.33 -7.63
N SER A 57 0.99 -6.40 -8.33
CA SER A 57 0.85 -6.38 -9.79
C SER A 57 -0.31 -5.49 -10.26
N GLY A 58 -1.11 -4.96 -9.34
CA GLY A 58 -2.27 -4.14 -9.66
C GLY A 58 -3.51 -4.95 -10.04
N ALA A 59 -3.44 -6.29 -9.93
CA ALA A 59 -4.58 -7.18 -10.14
C ALA A 59 -5.51 -7.26 -8.92
N SER A 60 -5.15 -6.64 -7.79
CA SER A 60 -6.04 -6.53 -6.63
C SER A 60 -7.29 -5.71 -6.91
N GLY A 61 -8.39 -6.07 -6.25
CA GLY A 61 -9.63 -5.30 -6.34
C GLY A 61 -9.46 -3.82 -5.98
N HIS A 62 -8.65 -3.47 -4.97
CA HIS A 62 -8.40 -2.08 -4.62
C HIS A 62 -7.64 -1.32 -5.73
N ALA A 63 -6.60 -1.93 -6.32
CA ALA A 63 -5.90 -1.31 -7.46
C ALA A 63 -6.82 -1.20 -8.68
N ALA A 64 -7.53 -2.27 -9.02
CA ALA A 64 -8.37 -2.36 -10.21
C ALA A 64 -9.62 -1.47 -10.15
N TYR A 65 -10.29 -1.39 -8.98
CA TYR A 65 -11.58 -0.75 -8.84
C TYR A 65 -11.55 0.61 -8.13
N GLU A 66 -10.49 0.95 -7.38
CA GLU A 66 -10.41 2.25 -6.68
C GLU A 66 -9.28 3.14 -7.21
N ILE A 67 -8.09 2.58 -7.44
CA ILE A 67 -6.92 3.35 -7.90
C ILE A 67 -6.98 3.62 -9.40
N LEU A 68 -7.12 2.58 -10.23
CA LEU A 68 -7.08 2.70 -11.70
C LEU A 68 -8.17 3.61 -12.27
N PRO A 69 -9.44 3.60 -11.78
CA PRO A 69 -10.46 4.52 -12.28
C PRO A 69 -10.13 5.99 -11.99
N SER A 70 -9.37 6.27 -10.94
CA SER A 70 -8.94 7.62 -10.58
C SER A 70 -7.73 8.11 -11.40
N LYS A 71 -7.09 7.22 -12.19
CA LYS A 71 -5.88 7.52 -12.97
C LYS A 71 -6.07 8.73 -13.88
N ASP A 72 -7.18 8.79 -14.61
CA ASP A 72 -7.44 9.84 -15.59
C ASP A 72 -7.60 11.21 -14.93
N TYR A 73 -8.23 11.26 -13.76
CA TYR A 73 -8.33 12.47 -12.95
C TYR A 73 -6.93 12.97 -12.55
N PHE A 74 -6.09 12.10 -12.01
CA PHE A 74 -4.73 12.48 -11.60
C PHE A 74 -3.85 12.87 -12.79
N GLN A 75 -4.01 12.23 -13.96
CA GLN A 75 -3.28 12.59 -15.17
C GLN A 75 -3.66 14.00 -15.65
N LYS A 76 -4.94 14.35 -15.64
CA LYS A 76 -5.41 15.70 -16.00
C LYS A 76 -4.90 16.78 -15.04
N LEU A 77 -4.69 16.44 -13.76
CA LEU A 77 -4.18 17.37 -12.74
C LEU A 77 -2.67 17.57 -12.77
N LYS A 78 -1.89 16.67 -13.39
CA LYS A 78 -0.42 16.79 -13.46
C LYS A 78 0.09 18.17 -13.92
N PRO A 79 -0.41 18.80 -15.00
CA PRO A 79 0.06 20.13 -15.42
C PRO A 79 -0.19 21.19 -14.34
N LEU A 80 -1.38 21.22 -13.74
CA LEU A 80 -1.72 22.17 -12.68
C LEU A 80 -0.84 21.98 -11.43
N LEU A 81 -0.58 20.73 -11.05
CA LEU A 81 0.31 20.41 -9.94
C LEU A 81 1.76 20.82 -10.21
N LYS A 82 2.22 20.75 -11.47
CA LYS A 82 3.55 21.21 -11.87
C LYS A 82 3.66 22.72 -11.74
N GLU A 83 2.70 23.47 -12.29
CA GLU A 83 2.63 24.93 -12.15
C GLU A 83 2.57 25.38 -10.68
N GLY A 84 1.69 24.77 -9.89
CA GLY A 84 1.58 25.07 -8.47
C GLY A 84 2.90 24.85 -7.74
N ARG A 85 3.59 23.74 -8.04
CA ARG A 85 4.90 23.42 -7.44
C ARG A 85 5.97 24.44 -7.82
N GLU A 86 6.01 24.90 -9.07
CA GLU A 86 6.94 25.93 -9.54
C GLU A 86 6.67 27.26 -8.82
N LYS A 87 5.40 27.66 -8.72
CA LYS A 87 4.98 28.86 -7.98
C LYS A 87 5.40 28.81 -6.51
N TYR A 88 5.18 27.69 -5.83
CA TYR A 88 5.59 27.54 -4.43
C TYR A 88 7.11 27.48 -4.27
N ARG A 89 7.84 26.88 -5.21
CA ARG A 89 9.31 26.90 -5.22
C ARG A 89 9.85 28.33 -5.31
N GLN A 90 9.26 29.15 -6.18
CA GLN A 90 9.62 30.56 -6.36
C GLN A 90 9.24 31.40 -5.14
N TYR A 91 8.05 31.19 -4.57
CA TYR A 91 7.55 31.96 -3.42
C TYR A 91 8.26 31.63 -2.09
N LEU A 92 8.50 30.33 -1.82
CA LEU A 92 9.09 29.89 -0.56
C LEU A 92 10.62 29.92 -0.58
N HIS A 93 11.24 30.15 -1.74
CA HIS A 93 12.69 30.07 -1.95
C HIS A 93 13.32 28.79 -1.36
N ILE A 94 12.58 27.67 -1.40
CA ILE A 94 13.05 26.40 -0.83
C ILE A 94 14.05 25.78 -1.81
N GLU A 95 15.34 25.99 -1.55
CA GLU A 95 16.41 25.14 -2.04
C GLU A 95 16.37 23.82 -1.28
N ARG A 96 15.46 22.94 -1.68
CA ARG A 96 15.48 21.57 -1.16
C ARG A 96 16.72 20.91 -1.76
N GLU A 97 17.74 20.65 -0.95
CA GLU A 97 18.83 19.77 -1.35
C GLU A 97 18.21 18.50 -1.94
N LEU A 98 18.58 18.17 -3.18
CA LEU A 98 18.17 16.92 -3.80
C LEU A 98 18.65 15.81 -2.88
N ALA A 99 17.72 15.08 -2.26
CA ALA A 99 18.05 13.84 -1.58
C ALA A 99 18.84 13.02 -2.59
N LYS A 100 20.13 12.78 -2.30
CA LYS A 100 21.05 12.05 -3.18
C LYS A 100 20.31 10.82 -3.66
N SER A 101 20.12 10.70 -4.97
CA SER A 101 19.66 9.48 -5.60
C SER A 101 20.70 8.40 -5.29
N GLY A 102 20.51 7.71 -4.17
CA GLY A 102 21.29 6.55 -3.79
C GLY A 102 21.07 5.50 -4.85
N GLY A 103 22.07 5.31 -5.70
CA GLY A 103 22.13 4.17 -6.59
C GLY A 103 22.16 2.87 -5.80
N GLY A 104 21.44 1.89 -6.30
CA GLY A 104 21.52 0.47 -5.97
C GLY A 104 20.66 -0.22 -7.04
N GLY A 105 21.22 -0.99 -7.96
CA GLY A 105 22.19 -2.06 -7.72
C GLY A 105 21.40 -3.36 -7.81
#